data_AF-A0A8T1GXK9-F1
#
_entry.id   AF-A0A8T1GXK9-F1
#
_cell.length_a   1.000
_cell.length_b   1.000
_cell.length_c   1.000
_cell.angle_alpha   90.00
_cell.angle_beta   90.00
_cell.angle_gamma   90.00
#
_symmetry.space_group_name_H-M   'P 1'
#
loop_
_entity.id
_entity.type
_entity.pdbx_description
1 polymer ?
#
loop_
_entity_poly.entity_id
_entity_poly.type
_entity_poly.pdbx_seq_one_letter_code
_entity_poly.pdbx_strand_id
1 'polypeptide(L)'
;MKLPNYTKEELQAVFQGLMRRWFNKKMEVEGGYDGHIMKILMRRATQGINEKTFGNIWPVRKAFLEACRRQVERFRLARKDGNYFEDFKMTKEDLLGNKPSLGPDKSPAWKELQELVGLDGVKESILSVVNQVNQNYIREMRGDEPLNISPNRVFLGAPGTGKTTVARLYGRILADFGILSKGEVIVKTPTDLLDR
;
A
#
# COMPACT_ATOMS: atom_id res chain seq x y z
N MET A 1 -0.70 -24.50 -24.63
CA MET A 1 0.33 -23.48 -24.95
C MET A 1 0.43 -22.54 -23.74
N LYS A 2 1.47 -22.66 -22.90
CA LYS A 2 1.68 -21.73 -21.78
C LYS A 2 2.29 -20.46 -22.36
N LEU A 3 1.54 -19.36 -22.35
CA LEU A 3 2.07 -18.05 -22.69
C LEU A 3 3.11 -17.68 -21.60
N PRO A 4 4.31 -17.20 -21.97
CA PRO A 4 5.35 -16.86 -21.02
C PRO A 4 4.93 -15.68 -20.15
N ASN A 5 5.40 -15.66 -18.89
CA ASN A 5 5.25 -14.51 -18.01
C ASN A 5 6.22 -13.40 -18.45
N TYR A 6 5.78 -12.15 -18.33
CA TYR A 6 6.56 -10.99 -18.72
C TYR A 6 7.72 -10.75 -17.73
N THR A 7 8.89 -10.35 -18.23
CA THR A 7 10.02 -9.92 -17.38
C THR A 7 9.71 -8.58 -16.69
N LYS A 8 10.53 -8.17 -15.71
CA LYS A 8 10.35 -6.87 -15.04
C LYS A 8 10.45 -5.72 -16.03
N GLU A 9 11.37 -5.82 -16.99
CA GLU A 9 11.61 -4.85 -18.05
C GLU A 9 10.40 -4.77 -18.99
N GLU A 10 9.83 -5.91 -19.35
CA GLU A 10 8.62 -5.96 -20.18
C GLU A 10 7.39 -5.42 -19.45
N LEU A 11 7.24 -5.71 -18.16
CA LEU A 11 6.16 -5.15 -17.33
C LEU A 11 6.27 -3.63 -17.18
N GLN A 12 7.48 -3.09 -17.05
CA GLN A 12 7.72 -1.65 -17.10
C GLN A 12 7.32 -1.07 -18.46
N ALA A 13 7.73 -1.71 -19.56
CA ALA A 13 7.35 -1.28 -20.91
C ALA A 13 5.83 -1.32 -21.12
N VAL A 14 5.12 -2.30 -20.55
CA VAL A 14 3.66 -2.37 -20.55
C VAL A 14 3.05 -1.17 -19.83
N PHE A 15 3.53 -0.83 -18.62
CA PHE A 15 3.05 0.35 -17.89
C PHE A 15 3.27 1.65 -18.68
N GLN A 16 4.46 1.83 -19.25
CA GLN A 16 4.80 2.98 -20.09
C GLN A 16 3.89 3.05 -21.33
N GLY A 17 3.64 1.91 -21.97
CA GLY A 17 2.73 1.79 -23.10
C GLY A 17 1.29 2.20 -22.75
N LEU A 18 0.79 1.78 -21.58
CA LEU A 18 -0.51 2.20 -21.07
C LEU A 18 -0.58 3.71 -20.87
N MET A 19 0.40 4.29 -20.17
CA MET A 19 0.47 5.75 -19.93
C MET A 19 0.51 6.54 -21.26
N ARG A 20 1.39 6.15 -22.18
CA ARG A 20 1.55 6.85 -23.47
C ARG A 20 0.29 6.78 -24.33
N ARG A 21 -0.39 5.63 -24.37
CA ARG A 21 -1.63 5.47 -25.15
C ARG A 21 -2.78 6.23 -24.51
N TRP A 22 -2.96 6.09 -23.20
CA TRP A 22 -4.09 6.69 -22.47
C TRP A 22 -4.03 8.22 -22.50
N PHE A 23 -2.84 8.80 -22.34
CA PHE A 23 -2.64 10.24 -22.28
C PHE A 23 -2.07 10.84 -23.57
N ASN A 24 -2.12 10.09 -24.69
CA ASN A 24 -1.59 10.51 -25.99
C ASN A 24 -0.18 11.14 -25.92
N LYS A 25 0.72 10.50 -25.16
CA LYS A 25 2.12 10.92 -24.90
C LYS A 25 2.30 12.27 -24.19
N LYS A 26 1.24 12.90 -23.69
CA LYS A 26 1.31 14.20 -23.00
C LYS A 26 1.71 14.09 -21.54
N MET A 27 1.47 12.93 -20.91
CA MET A 27 1.72 12.75 -19.49
C MET A 27 3.22 12.76 -19.18
N GLU A 28 3.64 13.65 -18.30
CA GLU A 28 4.95 13.66 -17.68
C GLU A 28 4.91 12.88 -16.37
N VAL A 29 5.98 12.13 -16.10
CA VAL A 29 6.12 11.33 -14.88
C VAL A 29 7.26 11.90 -14.07
N GLU A 30 7.02 12.17 -12.78
CA GLU A 30 8.05 12.58 -11.85
C GLU A 30 9.18 11.55 -11.79
N GLY A 31 10.42 12.01 -11.97
CA GLY A 31 11.59 11.13 -12.06
C GLY A 31 11.72 10.36 -13.39
N GLY A 32 10.79 10.54 -14.32
CA GLY A 32 10.80 9.91 -15.64
C GLY A 32 10.24 8.49 -15.67
N TYR A 33 9.97 8.01 -16.88
CA TYR A 33 9.39 6.68 -17.14
C TYR A 33 10.32 5.51 -16.80
N ASP A 34 11.63 5.74 -16.74
CA ASP A 34 12.66 4.75 -16.39
C ASP A 34 13.36 5.06 -15.05
N GLY A 35 12.82 6.04 -14.33
CA GLY A 35 13.39 6.54 -13.08
C GLY A 35 13.21 5.60 -11.90
N HIS A 36 13.83 6.00 -10.78
CA HIS A 36 13.78 5.26 -9.53
C HIS A 36 12.35 5.00 -9.02
N ILE A 37 11.47 5.98 -9.15
CA ILE A 37 10.05 5.89 -8.74
C ILE A 37 9.35 4.77 -9.52
N MET A 38 9.57 4.69 -10.83
CA MET A 38 8.96 3.63 -11.65
C MET A 38 9.47 2.25 -11.25
N LYS A 39 10.77 2.11 -10.98
CA LYS A 39 11.37 0.85 -10.52
C LYS A 39 10.77 0.39 -9.19
N ILE A 40 10.56 1.31 -8.24
CA ILE A 40 9.86 1.01 -6.98
C ILE A 40 8.43 0.56 -7.26
N LEU A 41 7.69 1.27 -8.12
CA LEU A 41 6.31 0.92 -8.46
C LEU A 41 6.22 -0.49 -9.04
N MET A 42 7.08 -0.82 -10.01
CA MET A 42 7.11 -2.14 -10.63
C MET A 42 7.46 -3.22 -9.60
N ARG A 43 8.44 -2.99 -8.73
CA ARG A 43 8.77 -3.91 -7.63
C ARG A 43 7.58 -4.14 -6.70
N ARG A 44 6.88 -3.07 -6.27
CA ARG A 44 5.70 -3.17 -5.38
C ARG A 44 4.53 -3.88 -6.06
N ALA A 45 4.27 -3.57 -7.33
CA ALA A 45 3.17 -4.18 -8.09
C ALA A 45 3.39 -5.66 -8.36
N THR A 46 4.65 -6.10 -8.44
CA THR A 46 5.02 -7.48 -8.78
C THR A 46 5.46 -8.34 -7.60
N GLN A 47 5.65 -7.74 -6.42
CA GLN A 47 5.97 -8.46 -5.19
C GLN A 47 4.87 -9.46 -4.82
N GLY A 48 5.28 -10.69 -4.51
CA GLY A 48 4.35 -11.77 -4.12
C GLY A 48 3.67 -12.49 -5.29
N ILE A 49 3.94 -12.12 -6.54
CA ILE A 49 3.50 -12.89 -7.70
C ILE A 49 4.42 -14.11 -7.84
N ASN A 50 3.82 -15.29 -7.76
CA ASN A 50 4.54 -16.53 -8.02
C ASN A 50 4.79 -16.65 -9.54
N GLU A 51 6.04 -16.86 -9.96
CA GLU A 51 6.41 -17.03 -11.38
C GLU A 51 5.64 -18.16 -12.09
N LYS A 52 4.99 -19.02 -11.31
CA LYS A 52 4.21 -20.18 -11.77
C LYS A 52 2.76 -19.85 -12.16
N THR A 53 2.24 -18.66 -11.85
CA THR A 53 0.85 -18.29 -12.16
C THR A 53 0.80 -17.29 -13.32
N PHE A 54 0.11 -17.65 -14.40
CA PHE A 54 -0.11 -16.80 -15.57
C PHE A 54 -0.97 -15.60 -15.17
N GLY A 55 -0.42 -14.38 -15.18
CA GLY A 55 -1.20 -13.18 -14.79
C GLY A 55 -0.43 -11.97 -14.26
N ASN A 56 0.90 -11.90 -14.42
CA ASN A 56 1.70 -10.81 -13.84
C ASN A 56 1.45 -9.41 -14.43
N ILE A 57 0.73 -9.31 -15.56
CA ILE A 57 0.26 -8.04 -16.13
C ILE A 57 -0.83 -7.40 -15.28
N TRP A 58 -1.76 -8.18 -14.71
CA TRP A 58 -2.92 -7.62 -14.03
C TRP A 58 -2.53 -6.70 -12.88
N PRO A 59 -1.54 -7.05 -12.03
CA PRO A 59 -1.03 -6.14 -11.01
C PRO A 59 -0.44 -4.83 -11.55
N VAL A 60 0.22 -4.85 -12.72
CA VAL A 60 0.72 -3.64 -13.38
C VAL A 60 -0.42 -2.76 -13.87
N ARG A 61 -1.44 -3.36 -14.50
CA ARG A 61 -2.65 -2.63 -14.92
C ARG A 61 -3.40 -2.05 -13.71
N LYS A 62 -3.48 -2.81 -12.62
CA LYS A 62 -4.07 -2.33 -11.36
C LYS A 62 -3.28 -1.15 -10.79
N ALA A 63 -1.95 -1.22 -10.77
CA ALA A 63 -1.10 -0.12 -10.33
C ALA A 63 -1.31 1.14 -11.18
N PHE A 64 -1.45 1.00 -12.50
CA PHE A 64 -1.77 2.11 -13.41
C PHE A 64 -3.12 2.75 -13.07
N LEU A 65 -4.17 1.94 -12.93
CA LEU A 65 -5.52 2.44 -12.60
C LEU A 65 -5.53 3.14 -11.24
N GLU A 66 -4.81 2.61 -10.26
CA GLU A 66 -4.69 3.21 -8.94
C GLU A 66 -3.93 4.54 -8.97
N ALA A 67 -2.88 4.66 -9.79
CA ALA A 67 -2.17 5.91 -9.99
C ALA A 67 -3.07 6.99 -10.61
N CYS A 68 -3.81 6.64 -11.67
CA CYS A 68 -4.80 7.53 -12.27
C CYS A 68 -5.89 7.96 -11.28
N ARG A 69 -6.39 7.02 -10.47
CA ARG A 69 -7.39 7.33 -9.42
C ARG A 69 -6.85 8.35 -8.42
N ARG A 70 -5.62 8.18 -7.94
CA ARG A 70 -4.99 9.12 -6.99
C ARG A 70 -4.76 10.50 -7.60
N GLN A 71 -4.34 10.55 -8.86
CA GLN A 71 -4.19 11.82 -9.60
C GLN A 71 -5.52 12.57 -9.68
N VAL A 72 -6.61 11.87 -10.01
CA VAL A 72 -7.96 12.47 -10.05
C VAL A 72 -8.37 12.99 -8.67
N GLU A 73 -8.16 12.23 -7.60
CA GLU A 73 -8.45 12.69 -6.24
C GLU A 73 -7.61 13.91 -5.84
N ARG A 74 -6.32 13.95 -6.21
CA ARG A 74 -5.45 15.11 -6.00
C ARG A 74 -5.99 16.35 -6.70
N PHE A 75 -6.40 16.24 -7.96
CA PHE A 75 -7.00 17.36 -8.70
C PHE A 75 -8.35 17.79 -8.13
N ARG A 76 -9.17 16.83 -7.69
CA ARG A 76 -10.45 17.12 -7.04
C ARG A 76 -10.25 17.96 -5.77
N LEU A 77 -9.28 17.61 -4.93
CA LEU A 77 -8.92 18.37 -3.74
C LEU A 77 -8.37 19.76 -4.10
N ALA A 78 -7.45 19.83 -5.07
CA ALA A 78 -6.87 21.09 -5.55
C ALA A 78 -7.92 22.11 -5.98
N ARG A 79 -8.89 21.65 -6.80
CA ARG A 79 -9.96 22.49 -7.34
C ARG A 79 -10.88 23.03 -6.25
N LYS A 80 -11.07 22.27 -5.17
CA LYS A 80 -11.84 22.73 -4.01
C LYS A 80 -11.17 23.92 -3.31
N ASP A 81 -9.83 23.96 -3.33
CA ASP A 81 -9.03 25.03 -2.73
C ASP A 81 -8.67 26.14 -3.74
N GLY A 82 -9.28 26.14 -4.94
CA GLY A 82 -9.04 27.14 -5.98
C GLY A 82 -7.72 26.97 -6.75
N ASN A 83 -7.00 25.87 -6.54
CA ASN A 83 -5.73 25.58 -7.22
C ASN A 83 -5.97 24.80 -8.52
N TYR A 84 -5.32 25.25 -9.60
CA TYR A 84 -5.30 24.56 -10.89
C TYR A 84 -3.91 23.98 -11.11
N PHE A 85 -3.82 22.65 -11.14
CA PHE A 85 -2.57 21.94 -11.40
C PHE A 85 -2.40 21.63 -12.89
N GLU A 86 -1.17 21.33 -13.30
CA GLU A 86 -0.89 20.76 -14.62
C GLU A 86 -1.56 19.38 -14.74
N ASP A 87 -2.59 19.30 -15.58
CA ASP A 87 -3.40 18.09 -15.81
C ASP A 87 -2.55 16.89 -16.32
N PHE A 88 -1.38 17.15 -16.88
CA PHE A 88 -0.50 16.16 -17.50
C PHE A 88 0.75 15.83 -16.70
N LYS A 89 0.70 15.96 -15.37
CA LYS A 89 1.82 15.58 -14.49
C LYS A 89 1.41 14.52 -13.48
N MET A 90 2.06 13.36 -13.57
CA MET A 90 1.93 12.25 -12.63
C MET A 90 3.03 12.35 -11.57
N THR A 91 2.63 12.53 -10.31
CA THR A 91 3.55 12.69 -9.19
C THR A 91 3.95 11.34 -8.58
N LYS A 92 5.00 11.35 -7.76
CA LYS A 92 5.41 10.19 -6.97
C LYS A 92 4.27 9.69 -6.07
N GLU A 93 3.51 10.58 -5.43
CA GLU A 93 2.38 10.24 -4.57
C GLU A 93 1.24 9.58 -5.36
N ASP A 94 1.02 9.98 -6.61
CA ASP A 94 0.05 9.28 -7.47
C ASP A 94 0.52 7.85 -7.74
N LEU A 95 1.79 7.68 -8.16
CA LEU A 95 2.35 6.37 -8.52
C LEU A 95 2.47 5.42 -7.33
N LEU A 96 3.17 5.85 -6.27
CA LEU A 96 3.53 5.00 -5.14
C LEU A 96 2.49 5.04 -4.02
N GLY A 97 1.58 6.01 -4.05
CA GLY A 97 0.68 6.32 -2.95
C GLY A 97 1.31 7.31 -1.99
N ASN A 98 0.48 7.81 -1.06
CA ASN A 98 0.96 8.66 0.01
C ASN A 98 2.05 7.92 0.80
N LYS A 99 3.06 8.68 1.26
CA LYS A 99 3.95 8.20 2.30
C LYS A 99 3.07 7.69 3.45
N PRO A 100 3.38 6.51 4.05
CA PRO A 100 2.69 6.06 5.24
C PRO A 100 2.57 7.23 6.23
N SER A 101 1.37 7.53 6.70
CA SER A 101 1.17 8.64 7.65
C SER A 101 1.64 8.16 9.03
N LEU A 102 2.92 8.33 9.29
CA LEU A 102 3.61 7.72 10.42
C LEU A 102 3.57 8.63 11.65
N GLY A 103 2.35 9.00 12.03
CA GLY A 103 2.05 9.72 13.24
C GLY A 103 0.90 9.01 13.95
N PRO A 104 1.14 8.30 15.07
CA PRO A 104 0.05 7.76 15.89
C PRO A 104 -1.07 8.77 16.15
N ASP A 105 -0.70 10.05 16.27
CA ASP A 105 -1.58 11.17 16.58
C ASP A 105 -2.65 11.44 15.51
N LYS A 106 -2.45 10.95 14.28
CA LYS A 106 -3.39 11.12 13.17
C LYS A 106 -4.32 9.93 12.96
N SER A 107 -4.14 8.83 13.69
CA SER A 107 -5.04 7.67 13.61
C SER A 107 -6.10 7.73 14.72
N PRO A 108 -7.39 7.87 14.39
CA PRO A 108 -8.46 7.75 15.38
C PRO A 108 -8.44 6.39 16.10
N ALA A 109 -8.15 5.32 15.36
CA ALA A 109 -8.07 3.98 15.94
C ALA A 109 -6.87 3.82 16.89
N TRP A 110 -5.76 4.52 16.64
CA TRP A 110 -4.65 4.56 17.58
C TRP A 110 -5.02 5.27 18.89
N LYS A 111 -5.77 6.39 18.82
CA LYS A 111 -6.26 7.09 20.01
C LYS A 111 -7.21 6.20 20.83
N GLU A 112 -8.14 5.52 20.16
CA GLU A 112 -9.05 4.55 20.80
C GLU A 112 -8.26 3.41 21.49
N LEU A 113 -7.16 2.94 20.90
CA LEU A 113 -6.27 1.96 21.54
C LEU A 113 -5.54 2.53 22.77
N GLN A 114 -5.18 3.82 22.76
CA GLN A 114 -4.50 4.47 23.90
C GLN A 114 -5.41 4.61 25.12
N GLU A 115 -6.72 4.77 24.92
CA GLU A 115 -7.72 4.84 25.99
C GLU A 115 -7.91 3.50 26.72
N LEU A 116 -7.54 2.37 26.09
CA LEU A 116 -7.57 1.07 26.75
C LEU A 116 -6.46 0.97 27.82
N VAL A 117 -6.88 0.63 29.04
CA VAL A 117 -6.00 0.49 30.21
C VAL A 117 -5.04 -0.69 30.03
N GLY A 118 -3.75 -0.45 30.30
CA GLY A 118 -2.68 -1.41 30.10
C GLY A 118 -2.33 -1.59 28.62
N LEU A 119 -2.00 -2.83 28.23
CA LEU A 119 -1.64 -3.22 26.86
C LEU A 119 -0.35 -2.56 26.32
N ASP A 120 0.57 -2.17 27.18
CA ASP A 120 1.80 -1.46 26.78
C ASP A 120 2.60 -2.26 25.75
N GLY A 121 2.80 -3.56 25.97
CA GLY A 121 3.47 -4.43 24.99
C GLY A 121 2.75 -4.55 23.64
N VAL A 122 1.42 -4.41 23.62
CA VAL A 122 0.65 -4.38 22.36
C VAL A 122 0.88 -3.04 21.65
N LYS A 123 0.80 -1.92 22.37
CA LYS A 123 1.04 -0.57 21.86
C LYS A 123 2.45 -0.47 21.27
N GLU A 124 3.46 -0.95 21.99
CA GLU A 124 4.85 -1.02 21.52
C GLU A 124 5.01 -1.90 20.28
N SER A 125 4.40 -3.10 20.27
CA SER A 125 4.46 -4.01 19.13
C SER A 125 3.85 -3.39 17.86
N ILE A 126 2.74 -2.66 17.99
CA ILE A 126 2.12 -1.95 16.88
C ILE A 126 3.02 -0.82 16.38
N LEU A 127 3.56 0.02 17.28
CA LEU A 127 4.51 1.07 16.88
C LEU A 127 5.76 0.51 16.20
N SER A 128 6.24 -0.66 16.63
CA SER A 128 7.36 -1.34 15.98
C SER A 128 7.05 -1.69 14.52
N VAL A 129 5.86 -2.19 14.20
CA VAL A 129 5.44 -2.44 12.80
C VAL A 129 5.49 -1.15 11.99
N VAL A 130 4.91 -0.09 12.55
CA VAL A 130 4.78 1.21 11.90
C VAL A 130 6.16 1.80 11.59
N ASN A 131 7.06 1.74 12.56
CA ASN A 131 8.43 2.19 12.42
C ASN A 131 9.20 1.39 11.36
N GLN A 132 9.03 0.06 11.34
CA GLN A 132 9.66 -0.78 10.34
C GLN A 132 9.13 -0.45 8.93
N VAL A 133 7.81 -0.24 8.76
CA VAL A 133 7.24 0.17 7.47
C VAL A 133 7.79 1.52 7.01
N ASN A 134 7.95 2.49 7.93
CA ASN A 134 8.59 3.76 7.61
C ASN A 134 10.03 3.57 7.14
N GLN A 135 10.80 2.78 7.87
CA GLN A 135 12.18 2.48 7.51
C GLN A 135 12.25 1.85 6.13
N ASN A 136 11.35 0.92 5.81
CA ASN A 136 11.25 0.37 4.47
C ASN A 136 10.96 1.46 3.44
N TYR A 137 9.96 2.31 3.65
CA TYR A 137 9.69 3.42 2.73
C TYR A 137 10.95 4.26 2.47
N ILE A 138 11.70 4.62 3.51
CA ILE A 138 12.95 5.40 3.38
C ILE A 138 14.02 4.61 2.61
N ARG A 139 14.23 3.33 2.91
CA ARG A 139 15.16 2.44 2.21
C ARG A 139 14.82 2.34 0.74
N GLU A 140 13.55 2.09 0.42
CA GLU A 140 13.08 2.02 -0.96
C GLU A 140 13.37 3.33 -1.72
N MET A 141 13.09 4.48 -1.09
CA MET A 141 13.37 5.79 -1.70
C MET A 141 14.86 6.07 -1.91
N ARG A 142 15.75 5.46 -1.12
CA ARG A 142 17.22 5.51 -1.31
C ARG A 142 17.75 4.51 -2.33
N GLY A 143 16.92 3.56 -2.75
CA GLY A 143 17.32 2.47 -3.64
C GLY A 143 17.83 1.24 -2.92
N ASP A 144 17.77 1.22 -1.59
CA ASP A 144 18.11 0.06 -0.79
C ASP A 144 17.03 -1.03 -0.89
N GLU A 145 17.44 -2.25 -0.59
CA GLU A 145 16.51 -3.36 -0.45
C GLU A 145 15.66 -3.19 0.82
N PRO A 146 14.31 -3.34 0.73
CA PRO A 146 13.45 -3.28 1.90
C PRO A 146 13.70 -4.47 2.82
N LEU A 147 13.54 -4.25 4.12
CA LEU A 147 13.55 -5.30 5.12
C LEU A 147 12.30 -6.18 4.97
N ASN A 148 12.43 -7.48 5.27
CA ASN A 148 11.29 -8.36 5.32
C ASN A 148 10.49 -8.11 6.61
N ILE A 149 9.32 -7.48 6.51
CA ILE A 149 8.46 -7.14 7.64
C ILE A 149 7.16 -7.92 7.51
N SER A 150 6.77 -8.62 8.58
CA SER A 150 5.46 -9.26 8.68
C SER A 150 4.53 -8.43 9.57
N PRO A 151 3.39 -7.94 9.05
CA PRO A 151 2.36 -7.29 9.86
C PRO A 151 1.47 -8.31 10.59
N ASN A 152 1.64 -9.62 10.35
CA ASN A 152 0.82 -10.65 10.99
C ASN A 152 1.11 -10.71 12.50
N ARG A 153 0.06 -10.88 13.31
CA ARG A 153 0.17 -10.88 14.78
C ARG A 153 -0.69 -11.97 15.39
N VAL A 154 -0.23 -12.48 16.53
CA VAL A 154 -0.98 -13.41 17.39
C VAL A 154 -1.32 -12.66 18.68
N PHE A 155 -2.61 -12.56 18.98
CA PHE A 155 -3.09 -11.97 20.23
C PHE A 155 -3.33 -13.08 21.25
N LEU A 156 -2.52 -13.14 22.30
CA LEU A 156 -2.58 -14.16 23.35
C LEU A 156 -3.24 -13.61 24.62
N GLY A 157 -4.02 -14.44 25.31
CA GLY A 157 -4.65 -14.08 26.59
C GLY A 157 -5.92 -14.87 26.88
N ALA A 158 -6.37 -14.85 28.13
CA ALA A 158 -7.60 -15.54 28.59
C ALA A 158 -8.85 -15.06 27.82
N PRO A 159 -9.93 -15.88 27.71
CA PRO A 159 -11.20 -15.43 27.14
C PRO A 159 -11.69 -14.12 27.79
N GLY A 160 -12.31 -13.22 27.00
CA GLY A 160 -12.82 -11.94 27.51
C GLY A 160 -11.79 -10.79 27.63
N THR A 161 -10.50 -11.02 27.39
CA THR A 161 -9.43 -9.99 27.48
C THR A 161 -9.35 -9.00 26.31
N GLY A 162 -10.43 -8.84 25.54
CA GLY A 162 -10.48 -7.83 24.46
C GLY A 162 -9.66 -8.14 23.20
N LYS A 163 -9.12 -9.36 23.02
CA LYS A 163 -8.32 -9.76 21.82
C LYS A 163 -8.97 -9.38 20.49
N THR A 164 -10.27 -9.67 20.34
CA THR A 164 -11.00 -9.36 19.10
C THR A 164 -11.14 -7.85 18.89
N THR A 165 -11.33 -7.08 19.97
CA THR A 165 -11.38 -5.62 19.93
C THR A 165 -10.04 -5.06 19.47
N VAL A 166 -8.93 -5.52 20.06
CA VAL A 166 -7.57 -5.13 19.67
C VAL A 166 -7.28 -5.52 18.22
N ALA A 167 -7.72 -6.70 17.76
CA ALA A 167 -7.54 -7.11 16.37
C ALA A 167 -8.26 -6.18 15.38
N ARG A 168 -9.50 -5.76 15.69
CA ARG A 168 -10.26 -4.78 14.89
C ARG A 168 -9.60 -3.40 14.89
N LEU A 169 -9.11 -2.95 16.05
CA LEU A 169 -8.33 -1.72 16.16
C LEU A 169 -7.06 -1.79 15.32
N TYR A 170 -6.33 -2.90 15.40
CA TYR A 170 -5.11 -3.11 14.63
C TYR A 170 -5.35 -3.02 13.12
N GLY A 171 -6.41 -3.65 12.59
CA GLY A 171 -6.79 -3.53 11.18
C GLY A 171 -7.05 -2.07 10.76
N ARG A 172 -7.81 -1.32 11.56
CA ARG A 172 -8.06 0.11 11.34
C ARG A 172 -6.77 0.94 11.40
N ILE A 173 -5.92 0.70 12.39
CA ILE A 173 -4.62 1.37 12.56
C ILE A 173 -3.73 1.15 11.33
N LEU A 174 -3.62 -0.09 10.84
CA LEU A 174 -2.85 -0.38 9.64
C LEU A 174 -3.40 0.35 8.41
N ALA A 175 -4.73 0.50 8.30
CA ALA A 175 -5.34 1.26 7.21
C ALA A 175 -5.10 2.77 7.35
N ASP A 176 -5.25 3.34 8.56
CA ASP A 176 -4.98 4.74 8.85
C ASP A 176 -3.52 5.12 8.52
N PHE A 177 -2.59 4.19 8.75
CA PHE A 177 -1.17 4.36 8.41
C PHE A 177 -0.84 4.06 6.94
N GLY A 178 -1.81 3.64 6.13
CA GLY A 178 -1.64 3.35 4.70
C GLY A 178 -0.93 2.02 4.42
N ILE A 179 -0.84 1.13 5.40
CA ILE A 179 -0.29 -0.23 5.26
C ILE A 179 -1.32 -1.15 4.59
N LEU A 180 -2.60 -1.01 4.94
CA LEU A 180 -3.71 -1.71 4.31
C LEU A 180 -4.58 -0.73 3.50
N SER A 181 -5.19 -1.24 2.44
CA SER A 181 -6.17 -0.47 1.66
C SER A 181 -7.53 -0.32 2.36
N LYS A 182 -7.85 -1.25 3.26
CA LYS A 182 -9.07 -1.27 4.08
C LYS A 182 -8.74 -1.76 5.49
N GLY A 183 -9.39 -1.18 6.49
CA GLY A 183 -9.21 -1.56 7.90
C GLY A 183 -10.24 -2.56 8.44
N GLU A 184 -11.10 -3.10 7.56
CA GLU A 184 -12.12 -4.07 7.93
C GLU A 184 -11.48 -5.41 8.35
N VAL A 185 -11.93 -5.97 9.47
CA VAL A 185 -11.46 -7.24 9.99
C VAL A 185 -12.57 -8.27 9.93
N ILE A 186 -12.37 -9.30 9.12
CA ILE A 186 -13.27 -10.45 9.01
C ILE A 186 -12.85 -11.47 10.06
N VAL A 187 -13.70 -11.68 11.07
CA VAL A 187 -13.45 -12.68 12.12
C VAL A 187 -13.96 -14.04 11.64
N LYS A 188 -13.11 -15.05 11.73
CA LYS A 188 -13.40 -16.42 11.30
C LYS A 188 -12.97 -17.43 12.37
N THR A 189 -13.72 -18.52 12.44
CA THR A 189 -13.42 -19.70 13.25
C THR A 189 -12.80 -20.79 12.37
N PRO A 190 -12.19 -21.85 12.94
CA PRO A 190 -11.70 -22.97 12.16
C PRO A 190 -12.78 -23.59 11.24
N THR A 191 -14.02 -23.70 11.72
CA THR A 191 -15.14 -24.26 10.95
C THR A 191 -15.43 -23.48 9.67
N ASP A 192 -15.34 -22.14 9.72
CA ASP A 192 -15.54 -21.29 8.54
C ASP A 192 -14.53 -21.56 7.39
N LEU A 193 -13.41 -22.22 7.69
CA LEU A 193 -12.33 -22.47 6.73
C LEU A 193 -12.34 -23.88 6.15
N LEU A 194 -13.14 -24.79 6.72
CA LEU A 194 -13.19 -26.20 6.31
C LEU A 194 -14.19 -26.45 5.18
N ASP A 195 -15.19 -25.58 4.99
CA ASP A 195 -16.26 -25.75 3.98
C ASP A 195 -15.91 -25.13 2.61
N ARG A 196 -14.69 -25.33 2.10
CA ARG A 196 -14.25 -24.82 0.78
C ARG A 196 -13.95 -25.92 -0.24
#